data_AF-A0A2K8M949-F1
#
_entry.id   AF-A0A2K8M949-F1
#
_cell.length_a   1.000
_cell.length_b   1.000
_cell.length_c   1.000
_cell.angle_alpha   90.00
_cell.angle_beta   90.00
_cell.angle_gamma   90.00
#
_symmetry.space_group_name_H-M   'P 1'
#
loop_
_entity.id
_entity.type
_entity.pdbx_description
1 polymer ?
#
loop_
_entity_poly.entity_id
_entity_poly.type
_entity_poly.pdbx_seq_one_letter_code
_entity_poly.pdbx_strand_id
1 'polypeptide(L)'
;MPATIKFRAKPETLYNVDGTCDYTRIKVPEIGIRHCAMSEFRSHATLRGLANSDLFPRALRGVLKQMGIAVGGYIRLDQLPDGVTVDASGFLAAVTITVADDATYRSKTR
;
A
#
# COMPACT_ATOMS: atom_id res chain seq x y z
N MET A 1 -0.56 -9.48 -15.02
CA MET A 1 0.64 -8.67 -14.73
C MET A 1 0.49 -8.02 -13.37
N PRO A 2 1.56 -7.97 -12.55
CA PRO A 2 1.55 -7.23 -11.30
C PRO A 2 1.24 -5.76 -11.56
N ALA A 3 0.57 -5.11 -10.60
CA ALA A 3 0.18 -3.71 -10.71
C ALA A 3 0.74 -2.87 -9.57
N THR A 4 1.09 -1.62 -9.87
CA THR A 4 1.79 -0.74 -8.94
C THR A 4 0.91 0.39 -8.42
N ILE A 5 1.11 0.70 -7.14
CA ILE A 5 0.53 1.86 -6.47
C ILE A 5 1.67 2.71 -5.95
N LYS A 6 1.63 4.01 -6.23
CA LYS A 6 2.68 4.96 -5.84
C LYS A 6 2.09 6.14 -5.08
N PHE A 7 2.68 6.46 -3.95
CA PHE A 7 2.37 7.67 -3.21
C PHE A 7 3.60 8.18 -2.46
N ARG A 8 3.51 9.42 -1.96
CA ARG A 8 4.55 10.02 -1.13
C ARG A 8 3.97 10.35 0.24
N ALA A 9 4.73 10.08 1.29
CA ALA A 9 4.33 10.36 2.66
C ALA A 9 5.51 10.87 3.47
N LYS A 10 5.23 11.70 4.47
CA LYS A 10 6.26 12.18 5.40
C LYS A 10 6.57 11.07 6.42
N PRO A 11 7.84 10.69 6.62
CA PRO A 11 8.24 9.82 7.71
C PRO A 11 8.04 10.52 9.07
N GLU A 12 7.51 9.78 10.03
CA GLU A 12 7.36 10.18 11.42
C GLU A 12 8.19 9.23 12.29
N THR A 13 9.19 9.75 12.98
CA THR A 13 9.97 8.98 13.96
C THR A 13 9.31 9.08 15.33
N LEU A 14 9.03 7.92 15.93
CA LEU A 14 8.55 7.83 17.30
C LEU A 14 9.73 7.60 18.24
N TYR A 15 9.66 8.28 19.38
CA TYR A 15 10.62 8.16 20.45
C TYR A 15 9.93 7.57 21.67
N ASN A 16 10.67 6.75 22.40
CA ASN A 16 10.27 6.27 23.72
C ASN A 16 10.32 7.42 24.74
N VAL A 17 9.76 7.18 25.93
CA VAL A 17 9.74 8.16 27.04
C VAL A 17 11.16 8.54 27.49
N ASP A 18 12.12 7.63 27.34
CA ASP A 18 13.54 7.85 27.63
C ASP A 18 14.31 8.61 26.52
N GLY A 19 13.62 9.00 25.45
CA GLY A 19 14.18 9.72 24.32
C GLY A 19 14.89 8.83 23.29
N THR A 20 14.91 7.52 23.47
CA THR A 20 15.47 6.59 22.47
C THR A 20 14.55 6.47 21.26
N CYS A 21 15.12 6.35 20.05
CA CYS A 21 14.35 6.12 18.83
C CYS A 21 13.74 4.72 18.87
N ASP A 22 12.41 4.64 18.83
CA ASP A 22 11.69 3.37 18.81
C ASP A 22 11.56 2.86 17.36
N TYR A 23 10.81 3.59 16.53
CA TYR A 23 10.69 3.27 15.10
C TYR A 23 10.26 4.48 14.26
N THR A 24 10.50 4.38 12.96
CA THR A 24 9.97 5.33 11.97
C THR A 24 8.78 4.72 11.25
N ARG A 25 7.73 5.50 11.06
CA ARG A 25 6.51 5.10 10.34
C ARG A 25 6.13 6.11 9.28
N ILE A 26 5.31 5.68 8.33
CA ILE A 26 4.70 6.54 7.31
C ILE A 26 3.19 6.34 7.33
N LYS A 27 2.43 7.43 7.19
CA LYS A 27 0.97 7.37 7.09
C LYS A 27 0.56 6.92 5.68
N VAL A 28 -0.30 5.91 5.60
CA VAL A 28 -0.89 5.45 4.34
C VAL A 28 -2.10 6.34 4.04
N PRO A 29 -2.11 7.11 2.94
CA PRO A 29 -3.25 7.94 2.59
C PRO A 29 -4.41 7.06 2.12
N GLU A 30 -5.59 7.67 1.96
CA GLU A 30 -6.68 7.02 1.23
C GLU A 30 -6.24 6.73 -0.21
N ILE A 31 -6.10 5.44 -0.53
CA ILE A 31 -5.62 5.00 -1.85
C ILE A 31 -6.78 5.06 -2.85
N GLY A 32 -6.82 6.14 -3.62
CA GLY A 32 -7.68 6.28 -4.80
C GLY A 32 -6.99 5.92 -6.13
N ILE A 33 -7.78 5.99 -7.21
CA ILE A 33 -7.37 5.74 -8.60
C ILE A 33 -6.12 6.52 -8.99
N ARG A 34 -5.97 7.77 -8.52
CA ARG A 34 -4.83 8.65 -8.82
C ARG A 34 -3.46 8.10 -8.37
N HIS A 35 -3.43 7.16 -7.43
CA HIS A 35 -2.20 6.54 -6.96
C HIS A 35 -1.88 5.24 -7.71
N CYS A 36 -2.82 4.75 -8.52
CA CYS A 36 -2.75 3.45 -9.17
C CYS A 36 -2.26 3.61 -10.62
N ALA A 37 -1.34 2.77 -11.05
CA ALA A 37 -1.00 2.64 -12.45
C ALA A 37 -2.14 1.92 -13.20
N MET A 38 -3.15 2.67 -13.65
CA MET A 38 -4.39 2.09 -14.18
C MET A 38 -4.20 1.23 -15.42
N SER A 39 -3.16 1.46 -16.22
CA SER A 39 -2.78 0.57 -17.33
C SER A 39 -2.46 -0.85 -16.85
N GLU A 40 -1.75 -0.97 -15.73
CA GLU A 40 -1.36 -2.24 -15.13
C GLU A 40 -2.56 -2.91 -14.45
N PHE A 41 -3.40 -2.14 -13.74
CA PHE A 41 -4.61 -2.69 -13.12
C PHE A 41 -5.63 -3.20 -14.13
N ARG A 42 -5.69 -2.62 -15.34
CA ARG A 42 -6.54 -3.12 -16.43
C ARG A 42 -6.05 -4.43 -17.04
N SER A 43 -4.76 -4.77 -16.89
CA SER A 43 -4.19 -6.05 -17.33
C SER A 43 -4.00 -7.06 -16.18
N HIS A 44 -4.31 -6.67 -14.95
CA HIS A 44 -4.20 -7.51 -13.75
C HIS A 44 -5.19 -8.69 -13.79
N ALA A 45 -4.75 -9.90 -13.46
CA ALA A 45 -5.57 -11.11 -13.57
C ALA A 45 -6.89 -11.00 -12.78
N THR A 46 -6.80 -10.63 -11.50
CA THR A 46 -7.95 -10.50 -10.59
C THR A 46 -8.70 -9.17 -10.70
N LEU A 47 -7.99 -8.05 -10.89
CA LEU A 47 -8.58 -6.71 -10.76
C LEU A 47 -9.01 -6.07 -12.08
N ARG A 48 -8.64 -6.63 -13.25
CA ARG A 48 -8.98 -6.06 -14.57
C ARG A 48 -10.46 -5.73 -14.76
N GLY A 49 -11.35 -6.62 -14.32
CA GLY A 49 -12.80 -6.45 -14.47
C GLY A 49 -13.37 -5.36 -13.58
N LEU A 50 -12.66 -5.02 -12.51
CA LEU A 50 -13.06 -3.98 -11.57
C LEU A 50 -12.39 -2.64 -11.87
N ALA A 51 -11.27 -2.60 -12.59
CA ALA A 51 -10.44 -1.41 -12.80
C ALA A 51 -11.19 -0.19 -13.35
N ASN A 52 -12.29 -0.37 -14.09
CA ASN A 52 -13.11 0.73 -14.62
C ASN A 52 -14.43 0.94 -13.85
N SER A 53 -14.60 0.32 -12.68
CA SER A 53 -15.82 0.37 -11.88
C SER A 53 -15.63 1.15 -10.58
N ASP A 54 -16.72 1.70 -10.04
CA ASP A 54 -16.74 2.34 -8.72
C ASP A 54 -16.45 1.36 -7.57
N LEU A 55 -16.46 0.05 -7.84
CA LEU A 55 -16.10 -0.99 -6.87
C LEU A 55 -14.58 -1.16 -6.73
N PHE A 56 -13.78 -0.62 -7.67
CA PHE A 56 -12.33 -0.76 -7.66
C PHE A 56 -11.68 -0.33 -6.35
N PRO A 57 -11.95 0.86 -5.78
CA PRO A 57 -11.27 1.31 -4.57
C PRO A 57 -11.59 0.41 -3.37
N ARG A 58 -12.82 -0.12 -3.30
CA ARG A 58 -13.24 -1.04 -2.24
C ARG A 58 -12.53 -2.39 -2.36
N ALA A 59 -12.44 -2.94 -3.57
CA ALA A 59 -11.72 -4.18 -3.81
C ALA A 59 -10.22 -4.03 -3.52
N LEU A 60 -9.62 -2.92 -3.97
CA LEU A 60 -8.22 -2.60 -3.73
C LEU A 60 -7.91 -2.49 -2.23
N ARG A 61 -8.77 -1.83 -1.45
CA ARG A 61 -8.63 -1.78 0.01
C ARG A 61 -8.65 -3.18 0.64
N GLY A 62 -9.45 -4.09 0.09
CA GLY A 62 -9.48 -5.49 0.51
C GLY A 62 -8.15 -6.22 0.24
N VAL A 63 -7.59 -6.06 -0.97
CA VAL A 63 -6.28 -6.63 -1.33
C VAL A 63 -5.17 -6.07 -0.45
N LEU A 64 -5.10 -4.74 -0.31
CA LEU A 64 -4.11 -4.09 0.54
C LEU A 64 -4.18 -4.57 1.99
N LYS A 65 -5.39 -4.74 2.53
CA LYS A 65 -5.58 -5.31 3.87
C LYS A 65 -5.02 -6.74 3.99
N GLN A 66 -5.21 -7.58 2.96
CA GLN A 66 -4.62 -8.93 2.95
C GLN A 66 -3.09 -8.92 2.90
N MET A 67 -2.51 -7.91 2.25
CA MET A 67 -1.06 -7.66 2.23
C MET A 67 -0.55 -7.02 3.54
N GLY A 68 -1.39 -6.86 4.57
CA GLY A 68 -1.01 -6.22 5.83
C GLY A 68 -0.96 -4.68 5.77
N ILE A 69 -1.48 -4.07 4.71
CA ILE A 69 -1.47 -2.62 4.50
C ILE A 69 -2.82 -2.03 4.90
N ALA A 70 -2.83 -1.30 6.01
CA ALA A 70 -4.01 -0.57 6.48
C ALA A 70 -4.11 0.80 5.80
N VAL A 71 -5.05 0.95 4.86
CA VAL A 71 -5.39 2.27 4.27
C VAL A 71 -5.88 3.21 5.37
N GLY A 72 -5.31 4.42 5.43
CA GLY A 72 -5.55 5.38 6.53
C GLY A 72 -4.75 5.13 7.79
N GLY A 73 -4.06 3.98 7.88
CA GLY A 73 -3.18 3.59 8.99
C GLY A 73 -1.72 4.00 8.76
N TYR A 74 -0.81 3.25 9.38
CA TYR A 74 0.63 3.50 9.32
C TYR A 74 1.39 2.24 8.90
N ILE A 75 2.44 2.43 8.10
CA ILE A 75 3.43 1.38 7.81
C ILE A 75 4.71 1.73 8.57
N ARG A 76 5.25 0.75 9.29
CA ARG A 76 6.55 0.81 9.96
C ARG A 76 7.67 0.57 8.95
N LEU A 77 8.69 1.43 8.94
CA LEU A 77 9.80 1.32 7.99
C LEU A 77 10.78 0.19 8.32
N ASP A 78 10.81 -0.24 9.58
CA ASP A 78 11.57 -1.40 10.05
C ASP A 78 10.87 -2.75 9.81
N GLN A 79 9.57 -2.71 9.48
CA GLN A 79 8.73 -3.89 9.26
C GLN A 79 7.83 -3.68 8.04
N LEU A 80 8.46 -3.58 6.86
CA LEU A 80 7.73 -3.42 5.61
C LEU A 80 6.99 -4.72 5.24
N PRO A 81 5.69 -4.65 4.90
CA PRO A 81 4.98 -5.81 4.35
C PRO A 81 5.55 -6.23 2.99
N ASP A 82 5.34 -7.49 2.63
CA ASP A 82 5.77 -8.04 1.35
C ASP A 82 5.19 -7.23 0.16
N GLY A 83 6.04 -6.94 -0.82
CA GLY A 83 5.66 -6.14 -1.99
C GLY A 83 5.61 -4.63 -1.74
N VAL A 84 6.03 -4.14 -0.57
CA VAL A 84 6.18 -2.70 -0.29
C VAL A 84 7.65 -2.29 -0.34
N THR A 85 7.94 -1.26 -1.13
CA THR A 85 9.25 -0.61 -1.15
C THR A 85 9.08 0.85 -0.75
N VAL A 86 9.95 1.32 0.16
CA VAL A 86 9.98 2.71 0.61
C VAL A 86 11.36 3.29 0.36
N ASP A 87 11.41 4.37 -0.42
CA ASP A 87 12.61 5.20 -0.58
C ASP A 87 12.45 6.45 0.29
N ALA A 88 13.22 6.52 1.38
CA ALA A 88 13.21 7.63 2.34
C ALA A 88 14.42 8.58 2.16
N SER A 89 15.12 8.53 1.04
CA SER A 89 16.30 9.39 0.78
C SER A 89 15.95 10.88 0.63
N GLY A 90 14.72 11.20 0.25
CA GLY A 90 14.22 12.56 0.10
C GLY A 90 13.43 13.10 1.30
N PHE A 91 13.00 14.36 1.22
CA PHE A 91 12.15 15.00 2.25
C PHE A 91 10.80 14.28 2.44
N LEU A 92 10.25 13.71 1.36
CA LEU A 92 9.09 12.82 1.40
C LEU A 92 9.53 11.43 0.98
N ALA A 93 9.12 10.42 1.74
CA ALA A 93 9.37 9.03 1.38
C ALA A 93 8.47 8.64 0.20
N ALA A 94 9.07 8.11 -0.85
CA ALA A 94 8.36 7.53 -1.99
C ALA A 94 8.03 6.07 -1.70
N VAL A 95 6.74 5.76 -1.69
CA VAL A 95 6.22 4.43 -1.38
C VAL A 95 5.70 3.80 -2.66
N THR A 96 6.19 2.61 -2.97
CA THR A 96 5.72 1.78 -4.07
C THR A 96 5.18 0.47 -3.51
N ILE A 97 3.92 0.16 -3.82
CA ILE A 97 3.30 -1.11 -3.49
C ILE A 97 3.11 -1.89 -4.78
N THR A 98 3.64 -3.09 -4.84
CA THR A 98 3.48 -4.03 -5.95
C THR A 98 2.43 -5.05 -5.58
N VAL A 99 1.29 -5.01 -6.27
CA VAL A 99 0.20 -5.96 -6.14
C VAL A 99 0.47 -7.12 -7.10
N ALA A 100 0.69 -8.32 -6.55
CA ALA A 100 0.95 -9.53 -7.32
C ALA A 100 -0.32 -10.01 -8.05
N ASP A 101 -0.13 -10.75 -9.14
CA ASP A 101 -1.23 -11.22 -10.00
C ASP A 101 -2.26 -12.11 -9.30
N ASP A 102 -1.79 -12.91 -8.35
CA ASP A 102 -2.57 -13.83 -7.53
C ASP A 102 -3.15 -13.15 -6.27
N ALA A 103 -2.92 -11.84 -6.09
CA ALA A 103 -3.46 -11.11 -4.97
C ALA A 103 -4.99 -11.14 -5.01
N THR A 104 -5.57 -11.87 -4.07
CA THR A 104 -7.01 -12.02 -3.93
C THR A 104 -7.57 -10.91 -3.05
N TYR A 105 -8.83 -10.50 -3.29
CA TYR A 105 -9.57 -9.63 -2.37
C TYR A 105 -10.60 -10.42 -1.54
N ARG A 106 -10.85 -11.69 -1.89
CA ARG A 106 -11.69 -12.61 -1.11
C ARG A 106 -10.82 -13.25 -0.03
N SER A 107 -11.20 -13.04 1.23
CA SER A 107 -10.63 -13.82 2.32
C SER A 107 -10.94 -15.30 2.06
N LYS A 108 -9.93 -16.17 2.15
CA LYS A 108 -10.19 -17.56 2.49
C LYS A 108 -10.79 -17.52 3.90
N THR A 109 -12.13 -17.54 3.98
CA THR A 109 -12.83 -17.91 5.21
C THR A 109 -12.35 -19.33 5.53
N ARG A 110 -11.54 -19.46 6.58
CA ARG A 110 -11.33 -20.73 7.24
C ARG A 110 -12.51 -21.00 8.15
#